data_AF-A0A7C1YMY4-F1
#
_entry.id   AF-A0A7C1YMY4-F1
#
_cell.length_a   1.000
_cell.length_b   1.000
_cell.length_c   1.000
_cell.angle_alpha   90.00
_cell.angle_beta   90.00
_cell.angle_gamma   90.00
#
_symmetry.space_group_name_H-M   'P 1'
#
loop_
_entity.id
_entity.type
_entity.pdbx_description
1 polymer ?
#
loop_
_entity_poly.entity_id
_entity_poly.type
_entity_poly.pdbx_seq_one_letter_code
_entity_poly.pdbx_strand_id
1 'polypeptide(L)'
;MEKTDKVDIELVVEARDGKFGCYITYLFHGADLGKAIALTLEDVKCLRVRGARVSSVQYYERSSGLQEWIRCPVRGLYRLETIHRWPIHKCDQDFVFPFGVIAASDQQTFDTDQIREAYLAGGEDGRRFVEAVVDGRRLYPVIRSLIKCLPAPHIFDIGLLSHWHETGVTEVWRANCSISGNKISRYLKDNELDILHNGYVDFCVRSRDKGYALWLSDHKIVTLFCATASGIKVMRPHVKHLGFSRRRHLRSIAEECDHFHYRLPRSLSRDRLTNK
;
A
#
# COMPACT_ATOMS: atom_id res chain seq x y z
N MET A 1 10.94 -34.21 -16.26
CA MET A 1 11.27 -33.34 -15.11
C MET A 1 11.05 -31.92 -15.57
N GLU A 2 9.87 -31.37 -15.31
CA GLU A 2 9.57 -29.97 -15.59
C GLU A 2 10.56 -29.12 -14.79
N LYS A 3 11.39 -28.35 -15.50
CA LYS A 3 12.06 -27.21 -14.89
C LYS A 3 10.92 -26.25 -14.52
N THR A 4 10.49 -26.26 -13.27
CA THR A 4 9.78 -25.10 -12.73
C THR A 4 10.67 -23.91 -13.01
N ASP A 5 10.26 -23.03 -13.90
CA ASP A 5 10.91 -21.74 -14.13
C ASP A 5 11.06 -21.09 -12.75
N LYS A 6 12.30 -21.02 -12.28
CA LYS A 6 12.59 -20.44 -10.97
C LYS A 6 12.39 -18.95 -11.14
N VAL A 7 11.21 -18.47 -10.74
CA VAL A 7 10.96 -17.04 -10.58
C VAL A 7 11.82 -16.57 -9.42
N ASP A 8 12.77 -15.70 -9.75
CA ASP A 8 13.61 -15.00 -8.79
C ASP A 8 13.09 -13.56 -8.71
N ILE A 9 13.02 -12.99 -7.49
CA ILE A 9 12.52 -11.63 -7.27
C ILE A 9 13.70 -10.76 -6.84
N GLU A 10 13.97 -9.70 -7.58
CA GLU A 10 14.91 -8.67 -7.17
C GLU A 10 14.18 -7.58 -6.38
N LEU A 11 14.77 -7.12 -5.28
CA LEU A 11 14.21 -6.10 -4.40
C LEU A 11 15.23 -5.02 -4.15
N VAL A 12 14.84 -3.76 -4.34
CA VAL A 12 15.64 -2.61 -3.93
C VAL A 12 15.15 -2.15 -2.57
N VAL A 13 16.06 -2.11 -1.60
CA VAL A 13 15.80 -1.53 -0.27
C VAL A 13 16.39 -0.14 -0.22
N GLU A 14 15.56 0.84 0.09
CA GLU A 14 16.00 2.17 0.49
C GLU A 14 16.05 2.26 2.00
N ALA A 15 17.07 2.90 2.54
CA ALA A 15 17.09 3.29 3.95
C ALA A 15 17.69 4.66 4.16
N ARG A 16 17.29 5.31 5.25
CA ARG A 16 17.72 6.68 5.60
C ARG A 16 18.04 6.76 7.09
N ASP A 17 19.26 7.19 7.41
CA ASP A 17 19.71 7.33 8.81
C ASP A 17 19.77 8.79 9.31
N GLY A 18 19.18 9.71 8.55
CA GLY A 18 19.12 11.14 8.86
C GLY A 18 20.34 11.94 8.42
N LYS A 19 21.45 11.29 8.04
CA LYS A 19 22.60 11.93 7.38
C LYS A 19 22.83 11.40 5.97
N PHE A 20 22.61 10.09 5.79
CA PHE A 20 22.80 9.41 4.52
C PHE A 20 21.59 8.55 4.19
N GLY A 21 21.34 8.47 2.88
CA GLY A 21 20.48 7.46 2.29
C GLY A 21 21.34 6.32 1.78
N CYS A 22 20.78 5.12 1.74
CA CYS A 22 21.42 4.00 1.06
C CYS A 22 20.43 3.12 0.30
N TYR A 23 20.91 2.51 -0.79
CA TYR A 23 20.21 1.46 -1.52
C TYR A 23 20.97 0.15 -1.37
N ILE A 24 20.23 -0.93 -1.16
CA ILE A 24 20.74 -2.30 -1.09
C ILE A 24 19.87 -3.15 -1.99
N THR A 25 20.49 -3.86 -2.94
CA THR A 25 19.79 -4.77 -3.84
C THR A 25 19.83 -6.19 -3.28
N TYR A 26 18.67 -6.83 -3.26
CA TYR A 26 18.47 -8.20 -2.81
C TYR A 26 17.93 -9.06 -3.95
N LEU A 27 18.26 -10.34 -3.92
CA LEU A 27 17.67 -11.37 -4.75
C LEU A 27 17.04 -12.43 -3.85
N PHE A 28 15.77 -12.73 -4.10
CA PHE A 28 15.05 -13.79 -3.44
C PHE A 28 14.75 -14.93 -4.42
N HIS A 29 15.14 -16.14 -4.05
CA HIS A 29 14.80 -17.34 -4.82
C HIS A 29 13.41 -17.86 -4.44
N GLY A 30 12.40 -17.45 -5.20
CA GLY A 30 11.01 -17.88 -5.06
C GLY A 30 10.01 -16.83 -5.57
N ALA A 31 8.75 -17.24 -5.73
CA ALA A 31 7.70 -16.42 -6.33
C ALA A 31 6.83 -15.62 -5.33
N ASP A 32 6.94 -15.88 -4.02
CA ASP A 32 6.13 -15.18 -3.01
C ASP A 32 6.75 -13.82 -2.66
N LEU A 33 6.25 -12.77 -3.31
CA LEU A 33 6.67 -11.38 -3.10
C LEU A 33 6.52 -10.91 -1.65
N GLY A 34 5.45 -11.32 -0.97
CA GLY A 34 5.22 -11.00 0.43
C GLY A 34 6.30 -11.57 1.34
N LYS A 35 6.68 -12.82 1.08
CA LYS A 35 7.79 -13.49 1.77
C LYS A 35 9.13 -12.85 1.44
N ALA A 36 9.37 -12.53 0.17
CA ALA A 36 10.59 -11.84 -0.25
C ALA A 36 10.78 -10.53 0.52
N ILE A 37 9.76 -9.67 0.55
CA ILE A 37 9.76 -8.40 1.30
C ILE A 37 10.01 -8.63 2.79
N ALA A 38 9.30 -9.59 3.41
CA ALA A 38 9.43 -9.84 4.85
C ALA A 38 10.83 -10.29 5.25
N LEU A 39 11.43 -11.21 4.48
CA LEU A 39 12.78 -11.72 4.73
C LEU A 39 13.85 -10.66 4.46
N THR A 40 13.69 -9.86 3.41
CA THR A 40 14.56 -8.72 3.13
C THR A 40 14.56 -7.72 4.29
N LEU A 41 13.38 -7.35 4.80
CA LEU A 41 13.27 -6.44 5.95
C LEU A 41 13.80 -7.04 7.26
N GLU A 42 13.89 -8.36 7.38
CA GLU A 42 14.55 -9.04 8.50
C GLU A 42 16.08 -8.94 8.41
N ASP A 43 16.66 -9.23 7.24
CA ASP A 43 18.10 -9.14 7.02
C ASP A 43 18.62 -7.69 7.21
N VAL A 44 17.87 -6.70 6.72
CA VAL A 44 18.24 -5.29 6.86
C VAL A 44 18.32 -4.87 8.33
N LYS A 45 17.51 -5.45 9.22
CA LYS A 45 17.63 -5.22 10.68
C LYS A 45 18.94 -5.78 11.22
N CYS A 46 19.41 -6.92 10.73
CA CYS A 46 20.72 -7.48 11.09
C CYS A 46 21.87 -6.56 10.66
N LEU A 47 21.73 -5.83 9.54
CA LEU A 47 22.68 -4.82 9.08
C LEU A 47 22.65 -3.51 9.92
N ARG A 48 21.76 -3.40 10.91
CA ARG A 48 21.55 -2.20 11.75
C ARG A 48 21.21 -0.94 10.96
N VAL A 49 20.68 -1.12 9.75
CA VAL A 49 20.22 -0.02 8.91
C VAL A 49 18.82 0.39 9.38
N ARG A 50 18.67 1.67 9.76
CA ARG A 50 17.41 2.22 10.28
C ARG A 50 16.59 2.84 9.16
N GLY A 51 15.28 2.92 9.36
CA GLY A 51 14.36 3.56 8.40
C GLY A 51 14.30 2.86 7.05
N ALA A 52 14.65 1.57 7.00
CA ALA A 52 14.65 0.80 5.77
C ALA A 52 13.24 0.42 5.30
N ARG A 53 13.06 0.44 3.99
CA ARG A 53 11.86 0.03 3.28
C ARG A 53 12.25 -0.62 1.96
N VAL A 54 11.45 -1.56 1.48
CA VAL A 54 11.57 -1.98 0.08
C VAL A 54 10.95 -0.88 -0.77
N SER A 55 11.73 -0.31 -1.69
CA SER A 55 11.29 0.80 -2.55
C SER A 55 10.68 0.29 -3.85
N SER A 56 11.24 -0.76 -4.44
CA SER A 56 10.78 -1.33 -5.70
C SER A 56 11.17 -2.81 -5.81
N VAL A 57 10.50 -3.52 -6.71
CA VAL A 57 10.77 -4.93 -7.01
C VAL A 57 10.72 -5.19 -8.51
N GLN A 58 11.35 -6.26 -8.98
CA GLN A 58 11.18 -6.75 -10.35
C GLN A 58 11.38 -8.27 -10.38
N TYR A 59 10.86 -8.92 -11.41
CA TYR A 59 11.21 -10.32 -11.66
C TYR A 59 12.59 -10.37 -12.30
N TYR A 60 13.49 -11.14 -11.69
CA TYR A 60 14.88 -11.18 -12.11
C TYR A 60 15.04 -12.11 -13.31
N GLU A 61 15.35 -11.51 -14.47
CA GLU A 61 15.78 -12.24 -15.64
C GLU A 61 17.30 -12.48 -15.59
N ARG A 62 17.72 -13.75 -15.55
CA ARG A 62 19.13 -14.16 -15.49
C ARG A 62 20.00 -13.69 -16.67
N SER A 63 19.39 -13.14 -17.72
CA SER A 63 20.07 -12.52 -18.87
C SER A 63 20.79 -11.21 -18.50
N SER A 64 20.47 -10.59 -17.36
CA SER A 64 20.94 -9.26 -16.92
C SER A 64 22.37 -9.16 -16.37
N GLY A 65 23.26 -10.08 -16.77
CA GLY A 65 24.69 -10.07 -16.41
C GLY A 65 25.01 -10.86 -15.14
N LEU A 66 26.26 -11.31 -15.03
CA LEU A 66 26.78 -12.08 -13.89
C LEU A 66 27.01 -11.14 -12.68
N GLN A 67 25.96 -10.85 -11.92
CA GLN A 67 26.12 -10.20 -10.63
C GLN A 67 26.57 -11.23 -9.58
N GLU A 68 27.59 -10.89 -8.79
CA GLU A 68 28.03 -11.72 -7.66
C GLU A 68 27.13 -11.48 -6.44
N TRP A 69 26.19 -12.41 -6.25
CA TRP A 69 25.24 -12.40 -5.14
C TRP A 69 25.83 -13.05 -3.89
N ILE A 70 25.89 -12.29 -2.79
CA ILE A 70 26.32 -12.80 -1.48
C ILE A 70 25.12 -13.39 -0.77
N ARG A 71 25.26 -14.63 -0.28
CA ARG A 71 24.23 -15.29 0.52
C ARG A 71 24.03 -14.57 1.86
N CYS A 72 22.79 -14.20 2.16
CA CYS A 72 22.41 -13.64 3.46
C CYS A 72 22.27 -14.76 4.52
N PRO A 73 22.35 -14.43 5.82
CA PRO A 73 21.97 -15.34 6.91
C PRO A 73 20.56 -15.91 6.76
N VAL A 74 19.64 -15.14 6.18
CA VAL A 74 18.26 -15.55 5.90
C VAL A 74 18.22 -16.48 4.68
N ARG A 75 17.64 -17.68 4.84
CA ARG A 75 17.61 -18.71 3.79
C ARG A 75 16.84 -18.24 2.54
N GLY A 76 17.45 -18.43 1.37
CA GLY A 76 16.85 -18.10 0.07
C GLY A 76 16.96 -16.63 -0.32
N LEU A 77 17.65 -15.84 0.51
CA LEU A 77 17.92 -14.43 0.27
C LEU A 77 19.40 -14.22 -0.01
N TYR A 78 19.68 -13.37 -0.99
CA TYR A 78 21.00 -12.95 -1.38
C TYR A 78 20.99 -11.43 -1.54
N ARG A 79 22.17 -10.82 -1.49
CA ARG A 79 22.32 -9.37 -1.69
C ARG A 79 23.59 -9.06 -2.45
N LEU A 80 23.62 -7.91 -3.09
CA LEU A 80 24.88 -7.35 -3.60
C LEU A 80 25.75 -6.89 -2.43
N GLU A 81 27.07 -7.03 -2.60
CA GLU A 81 28.04 -6.53 -1.61
C GLU A 81 27.98 -5.02 -1.48
N THR A 82 27.88 -4.35 -2.62
CA THR A 82 27.88 -2.89 -2.74
C THR A 82 26.62 -2.31 -2.11
N ILE A 83 26.83 -1.45 -1.11
CA ILE A 83 25.78 -0.59 -0.56
C ILE A 83 26.02 0.81 -1.10
N HIS A 84 25.13 1.29 -1.97
CA HIS A 84 25.18 2.64 -2.50
C HIS A 84 24.74 3.63 -1.43
N ARG A 85 25.45 4.75 -1.26
CA ARG A 85 25.15 5.78 -0.25
C ARG A 85 25.17 7.17 -0.86
N TRP A 86 24.26 8.05 -0.41
CA TRP A 86 24.22 9.46 -0.80
C TRP A 86 23.89 10.35 0.40
N PRO A 87 24.33 11.62 0.42
CA PRO A 87 23.94 12.56 1.47
C PRO A 87 22.45 12.91 1.38
N ILE A 88 21.75 12.99 2.51
CA ILE A 88 20.35 13.45 2.58
C ILE A 88 20.32 14.90 3.04
N HIS A 89 19.49 15.73 2.41
CA HIS A 89 19.19 17.08 2.89
C HIS A 89 17.95 17.07 3.81
N LYS A 90 17.95 17.91 4.85
CA LYS A 90 16.92 17.93 5.92
C LYS A 90 15.47 18.10 5.44
N CYS A 91 15.26 18.49 4.19
CA CYS A 91 13.95 18.77 3.59
C CYS A 91 13.31 17.54 2.93
N ASP A 92 14.03 16.42 2.82
CA ASP A 92 13.62 15.27 2.02
C ASP A 92 12.85 14.25 2.88
N GLN A 93 11.61 14.58 3.26
CA GLN A 93 10.67 13.55 3.68
C GLN A 93 10.02 12.93 2.46
N ASP A 94 10.51 11.75 2.11
CA ASP A 94 9.93 10.98 1.01
C ASP A 94 8.59 10.38 1.42
N PHE A 95 7.69 10.35 0.42
CA PHE A 95 6.46 9.60 0.50
C PHE A 95 6.75 8.11 0.65
N VAL A 96 6.08 7.45 1.59
CA VAL A 96 6.15 6.00 1.78
C VAL A 96 4.88 5.38 1.22
N PHE A 97 5.03 4.48 0.25
CA PHE A 97 3.90 3.68 -0.23
C PHE A 97 3.28 2.87 0.93
N PRO A 98 1.95 2.81 1.04
CA PRO A 98 1.32 1.91 1.99
C PRO A 98 1.64 0.44 1.67
N PHE A 99 1.67 -0.39 2.71
CA PHE A 99 1.84 -1.83 2.52
C PHE A 99 0.73 -2.41 1.64
N GLY A 100 1.08 -3.46 0.91
CA GLY A 100 0.18 -4.17 0.01
C GLY A 100 0.36 -3.82 -1.46
N VAL A 101 0.97 -2.68 -1.78
CA VAL A 101 1.34 -2.29 -3.14
C VAL A 101 2.79 -1.82 -3.18
N ILE A 102 3.52 -2.18 -4.23
CA ILE A 102 4.93 -1.79 -4.41
C ILE A 102 5.25 -1.56 -5.88
N ALA A 103 6.07 -0.55 -6.17
CA ALA A 103 6.43 -0.18 -7.54
C ALA A 103 7.32 -1.24 -8.20
N ALA A 104 7.16 -1.43 -9.50
CA ALA A 104 8.10 -2.14 -10.34
C ALA A 104 9.41 -1.33 -10.51
N SER A 105 10.54 -2.01 -10.70
CA SER A 105 11.86 -1.36 -10.83
C SER A 105 12.19 -1.01 -12.28
N ASP A 106 11.78 -1.86 -13.21
CA ASP A 106 11.74 -1.63 -14.64
C ASP A 106 10.35 -1.12 -15.03
N GLN A 107 10.26 -0.17 -15.97
CA GLN A 107 8.98 0.34 -16.51
C GLN A 107 8.19 1.31 -15.61
N GLN A 108 8.84 2.39 -15.17
CA GLN A 108 8.14 3.55 -14.62
C GLN A 108 7.90 4.59 -15.71
N THR A 109 6.64 4.97 -15.93
CA THR A 109 6.29 6.11 -16.82
C THR A 109 6.77 7.43 -16.18
N PHE A 110 6.84 7.48 -14.84
CA PHE A 110 7.28 8.63 -14.06
C PHE A 110 8.04 8.18 -12.81
N ASP A 111 8.99 9.01 -12.36
CA ASP A 111 9.73 8.77 -11.12
C ASP A 111 8.78 8.72 -9.91
N THR A 112 8.83 7.62 -9.14
CA THR A 112 8.06 7.44 -7.89
C THR A 112 8.34 8.55 -6.85
N ASP A 113 9.43 9.29 -7.00
CA ASP A 113 9.77 10.45 -6.17
C ASP A 113 8.80 11.63 -6.36
N GLN A 114 7.96 11.64 -7.39
CA GLN A 114 6.96 12.69 -7.60
C GLN A 114 5.66 12.44 -6.84
N ILE A 115 5.45 11.22 -6.34
CA ILE A 115 4.27 10.86 -5.55
C ILE A 115 4.40 11.46 -4.15
N ARG A 116 3.38 12.20 -3.72
CA ARG A 116 3.32 12.91 -2.43
C ARG A 116 1.89 12.91 -1.91
N GLU A 117 1.74 13.06 -0.59
CA GLU A 117 0.43 13.23 0.02
C GLU A 117 -0.29 14.46 -0.53
N ALA A 118 -1.46 14.23 -1.11
CA ALA A 118 -2.28 15.27 -1.70
C ALA A 118 -3.74 14.80 -1.78
N TYR A 119 -4.64 15.75 -2.05
CA TYR A 119 -6.02 15.42 -2.36
C TYR A 119 -6.52 16.13 -3.61
N LEU A 120 -7.43 15.46 -4.30
CA LEU A 120 -8.22 15.94 -5.43
C LEU A 120 -9.68 16.01 -4.95
N ALA A 121 -10.42 16.99 -5.44
CA ALA A 121 -11.86 17.03 -5.24
C ALA A 121 -12.53 17.24 -6.58
N GLY A 122 -13.45 16.33 -6.93
CA GLY A 122 -14.15 16.29 -8.21
C GLY A 122 -15.63 15.97 -8.03
N GLY A 123 -16.33 15.84 -9.15
CA GLY A 123 -17.70 15.37 -9.18
C GLY A 123 -18.13 15.01 -10.59
N GLU A 124 -18.84 13.90 -10.70
CA GLU A 124 -19.32 13.30 -11.94
C GLU A 124 -20.65 12.59 -11.65
N ASP A 125 -21.60 12.62 -12.58
CA ASP A 125 -22.88 11.90 -12.52
C ASP A 125 -23.65 12.04 -11.19
N GLY A 126 -23.71 13.26 -10.66
CA GLY A 126 -24.40 13.55 -9.40
C GLY A 126 -23.68 13.08 -8.14
N ARG A 127 -22.50 12.45 -8.27
CA ARG A 127 -21.61 12.08 -7.16
C ARG A 127 -20.48 13.09 -7.06
N ARG A 128 -20.13 13.46 -5.84
CA ARG A 128 -18.99 14.32 -5.54
C ARG A 128 -18.02 13.54 -4.69
N PHE A 129 -16.73 13.75 -4.92
CA PHE A 129 -15.72 12.99 -4.21
C PHE A 129 -14.55 13.86 -3.76
N VAL A 130 -13.90 13.40 -2.69
CA VAL A 130 -12.54 13.77 -2.33
C VAL A 130 -11.70 12.51 -2.37
N GLU A 131 -10.69 12.52 -3.22
CA GLU A 131 -9.72 11.44 -3.32
C GLU A 131 -8.38 11.89 -2.74
N ALA A 132 -7.67 11.00 -2.05
CA ALA A 132 -6.41 11.30 -1.42
C ALA A 132 -5.40 10.17 -1.57
N VAL A 133 -4.16 10.57 -1.90
CA VAL A 133 -2.97 9.72 -1.80
C VAL A 133 -2.40 9.92 -0.40
N VAL A 134 -2.27 8.84 0.36
CA VAL A 134 -1.90 8.87 1.78
C VAL A 134 -0.59 8.13 2.00
N ASP A 135 0.30 8.71 2.79
CA ASP A 135 1.54 8.06 3.18
C ASP A 135 1.23 6.82 4.03
N GLY A 136 1.91 5.71 3.76
CA GLY A 136 1.70 4.44 4.44
C GLY A 136 1.75 4.54 5.97
N ARG A 137 2.59 5.43 6.51
CA ARG A 137 2.72 5.65 7.96
C ARG A 137 1.47 6.31 8.56
N ARG A 138 0.67 6.98 7.73
CA ARG A 138 -0.52 7.77 8.11
C ARG A 138 -1.83 7.13 7.69
N LEU A 139 -1.80 6.02 6.95
CA LEU A 139 -2.99 5.39 6.37
C LEU A 139 -4.09 5.11 7.42
N TYR A 140 -3.77 4.35 8.47
CA TYR A 140 -4.76 4.05 9.53
C TYR A 140 -5.27 5.31 10.26
N PRO A 141 -4.41 6.22 10.77
CA PRO A 141 -4.87 7.47 11.37
C PRO A 141 -5.79 8.31 10.48
N VAL A 142 -5.48 8.41 9.19
CA VAL A 142 -6.29 9.14 8.20
C VAL A 142 -7.64 8.45 8.02
N ILE A 143 -7.67 7.15 7.70
CA ILE A 143 -8.90 6.37 7.54
C ILE A 143 -9.79 6.50 8.78
N ARG A 144 -9.24 6.33 9.98
CA ARG A 144 -9.97 6.49 11.24
C ARG A 144 -10.60 7.88 11.37
N SER A 145 -9.87 8.92 10.97
CA SER A 145 -10.40 10.30 10.98
C SER A 145 -11.52 10.50 9.97
N LEU A 146 -11.40 9.92 8.78
CA LEU A 146 -12.41 10.03 7.72
C LEU A 146 -13.68 9.23 8.04
N ILE A 147 -13.57 8.06 8.70
CA ILE A 147 -14.74 7.31 9.20
C ILE A 147 -15.56 8.16 10.17
N LYS A 148 -14.91 8.95 11.03
CA LYS A 148 -15.59 9.88 11.95
C LYS A 148 -16.24 11.07 11.24
N CYS A 149 -15.75 11.42 10.04
CA CYS A 149 -16.34 12.47 9.21
C CYS A 149 -17.61 11.99 8.49
N LEU A 150 -17.81 10.68 8.33
CA LEU A 150 -19.04 10.15 7.75
C LEU A 150 -20.22 10.39 8.71
N PRO A 151 -21.38 10.86 8.22
CA PRO A 151 -22.58 10.85 9.03
C PRO A 151 -22.95 9.39 9.32
N ALA A 152 -23.35 9.05 10.54
CA ALA A 152 -23.88 7.73 10.92
C ALA A 152 -23.34 6.49 10.13
N PRO A 153 -22.03 6.20 10.13
CA PRO A 153 -21.45 5.05 9.44
C PRO A 153 -22.03 3.75 10.00
N HIS A 154 -22.50 2.86 9.10
CA HIS A 154 -23.26 1.68 9.48
C HIS A 154 -22.87 0.40 8.76
N ILE A 155 -22.49 0.46 7.48
CA ILE A 155 -22.08 -0.72 6.73
C ILE A 155 -20.57 -0.66 6.56
N PHE A 156 -19.93 -1.81 6.74
CA PHE A 156 -18.53 -2.02 6.40
C PHE A 156 -18.44 -3.28 5.54
N ASP A 157 -18.22 -3.07 4.24
CA ASP A 157 -18.02 -4.12 3.26
C ASP A 157 -16.52 -4.24 2.95
N ILE A 158 -16.02 -5.46 2.83
CA ILE A 158 -14.63 -5.76 2.48
C ILE A 158 -14.68 -6.56 1.18
N GLY A 159 -13.91 -6.11 0.19
CA GLY A 159 -13.79 -6.76 -1.11
C GLY A 159 -12.46 -7.49 -1.23
N LEU A 160 -12.51 -8.67 -1.85
CA LEU A 160 -11.33 -9.42 -2.27
C LEU A 160 -11.25 -9.52 -3.74
N LEU A 161 -10.08 -9.15 -4.25
CA LEU A 161 -9.79 -9.18 -5.65
C LEU A 161 -9.68 -10.62 -6.15
N SER A 162 -10.13 -10.83 -7.38
CA SER A 162 -10.10 -12.10 -8.09
C SER A 162 -8.69 -12.65 -8.31
N HIS A 163 -7.71 -11.76 -8.44
CA HIS A 163 -6.33 -12.12 -8.73
C HIS A 163 -5.50 -12.42 -7.47
N TRP A 164 -6.09 -12.49 -6.28
CA TRP A 164 -5.37 -12.97 -5.09
C TRP A 164 -4.89 -14.43 -5.27
N HIS A 165 -5.74 -15.29 -5.83
CA HIS A 165 -5.43 -16.73 -5.98
C HIS A 165 -5.84 -17.30 -7.35
N GLU A 166 -5.74 -16.51 -8.42
CA GLU A 166 -6.16 -16.90 -9.78
C GLU A 166 -7.60 -17.46 -9.84
N THR A 167 -8.46 -17.11 -8.88
CA THR A 167 -9.79 -17.69 -8.77
C THR A 167 -10.77 -17.09 -9.78
N GLY A 168 -10.40 -15.97 -10.42
CA GLY A 168 -11.26 -15.24 -11.35
C GLY A 168 -12.48 -14.57 -10.70
N VAL A 169 -12.66 -14.69 -9.38
CA VAL A 169 -13.86 -14.23 -8.66
C VAL A 169 -13.53 -13.15 -7.64
N THR A 170 -14.15 -11.99 -7.80
CA THR A 170 -14.19 -10.95 -6.76
C THR A 170 -15.26 -11.31 -5.73
N GLU A 171 -14.90 -11.34 -4.45
CA GLU A 171 -15.82 -11.60 -3.35
C GLU A 171 -16.03 -10.33 -2.52
N VAL A 172 -17.25 -10.09 -2.06
CA VAL A 172 -17.56 -8.98 -1.16
C VAL A 172 -18.32 -9.53 0.03
N TRP A 173 -17.83 -9.31 1.24
CA TRP A 173 -18.57 -9.63 2.47
C TRP A 173 -18.78 -8.41 3.33
N ARG A 174 -19.79 -8.51 4.19
CA ARG A 174 -20.09 -7.51 5.21
C ARG A 174 -19.46 -7.93 6.52
N ALA A 175 -18.62 -7.07 7.08
CA ALA A 175 -18.03 -7.31 8.39
C ALA A 175 -19.10 -7.30 9.49
N ASN A 176 -18.96 -8.21 10.46
CA ASN A 176 -19.88 -8.36 11.60
C ASN A 176 -19.81 -7.18 12.61
N CYS A 177 -18.90 -6.22 12.42
CA CYS A 177 -18.76 -5.03 13.28
C CYS A 177 -19.60 -3.81 12.83
N SER A 178 -20.53 -4.01 11.89
CA SER A 178 -21.29 -3.01 11.13
C SER A 178 -22.38 -2.28 11.93
N ILE A 179 -21.98 -1.53 12.97
CA ILE A 179 -22.93 -0.85 13.87
C ILE A 179 -22.54 0.60 14.18
N SER A 180 -21.25 0.94 14.21
CA SER A 180 -20.80 2.33 14.41
C SER A 180 -19.38 2.57 13.90
N GLY A 181 -19.05 3.84 13.61
CA GLY A 181 -17.72 4.23 13.13
C GLY A 181 -16.59 3.87 14.10
N ASN A 182 -16.85 3.88 15.42
CA ASN A 182 -15.89 3.44 16.44
C ASN A 182 -15.64 1.93 16.38
N LYS A 183 -16.69 1.12 16.20
CA LYS A 183 -16.56 -0.34 16.04
C LYS A 183 -15.80 -0.69 14.76
N ILE A 184 -16.11 -0.01 13.65
CA ILE A 184 -15.39 -0.17 12.38
C ILE A 184 -13.91 0.23 12.53
N SER A 185 -13.63 1.38 13.15
CA SER A 185 -12.24 1.85 13.36
C SER A 185 -11.43 0.92 14.25
N ARG A 186 -12.06 0.29 15.26
CA ARG A 186 -11.42 -0.72 16.12
C ARG A 186 -11.15 -2.00 15.33
N TYR A 187 -12.16 -2.49 14.59
CA TYR A 187 -12.00 -3.67 13.74
C TYR A 187 -10.85 -3.49 12.73
N LEU A 188 -10.76 -2.34 12.06
CA LEU A 188 -9.63 -2.02 11.17
C LEU A 188 -8.28 -2.00 11.89
N LYS A 189 -8.23 -1.61 13.17
CA LYS A 189 -6.99 -1.63 13.95
C LYS A 189 -6.56 -3.05 14.30
N ASP A 190 -7.52 -3.86 14.75
CA ASP A 190 -7.29 -5.24 15.16
C ASP A 190 -6.94 -6.14 13.96
N ASN A 191 -7.30 -5.71 12.74
CA ASN A 191 -7.08 -6.41 11.48
C ASN A 191 -6.22 -5.59 10.49
N GLU A 192 -5.37 -4.70 10.99
CA GLU A 192 -4.56 -3.79 10.16
C GLU A 192 -3.71 -4.53 9.12
N LEU A 193 -3.08 -5.64 9.53
CA LEU A 193 -2.29 -6.48 8.65
C LEU A 193 -3.11 -7.18 7.56
N ASP A 194 -4.33 -7.58 7.90
CA ASP A 194 -5.19 -8.40 7.03
C ASP A 194 -5.95 -7.56 6.01
N ILE A 195 -6.23 -6.30 6.35
CA ILE A 195 -7.09 -5.41 5.55
C ILE A 195 -6.30 -4.23 4.98
N LEU A 196 -5.59 -3.47 5.83
CA LEU A 196 -4.93 -2.24 5.38
C LEU A 196 -3.61 -2.52 4.64
N HIS A 197 -2.89 -3.56 5.07
CA HIS A 197 -1.58 -3.92 4.51
C HIS A 197 -1.63 -5.02 3.44
N ASN A 198 -2.84 -5.42 3.04
CA ASN A 198 -3.05 -6.49 2.06
C ASN A 198 -3.45 -5.88 0.71
N GLY A 199 -2.61 -6.01 -0.31
CA GLY A 199 -2.86 -5.48 -1.66
C GLY A 199 -4.12 -6.01 -2.31
N TYR A 200 -4.52 -7.23 -1.95
CA TYR A 200 -5.68 -7.89 -2.54
C TYR A 200 -7.02 -7.57 -1.86
N VAL A 201 -7.01 -6.60 -0.95
CA VAL A 201 -8.17 -6.16 -0.17
C VAL A 201 -8.47 -4.70 -0.46
N ASP A 202 -9.72 -4.45 -0.82
CA ASP A 202 -10.35 -3.14 -0.75
C ASP A 202 -11.44 -3.13 0.33
N PHE A 203 -11.93 -1.95 0.70
CA PHE A 203 -13.11 -1.88 1.56
C PHE A 203 -13.94 -0.62 1.35
N CYS A 204 -15.21 -0.71 1.72
CA CYS A 204 -16.14 0.42 1.71
C CYS A 204 -16.87 0.55 3.05
N VAL A 205 -16.85 1.76 3.63
CA VAL A 205 -17.68 2.15 4.78
C VAL A 205 -18.80 3.05 4.29
N ARG A 206 -20.06 2.64 4.47
CA ARG A 206 -21.23 3.42 4.03
C ARG A 206 -21.98 4.02 5.21
N SER A 207 -22.50 5.23 5.00
CA SER A 207 -23.40 5.92 5.93
C SER A 207 -24.85 5.46 5.80
N ARG A 208 -25.63 5.52 6.89
CA ARG A 208 -27.09 5.38 6.84
C ARG A 208 -27.72 6.47 5.97
N ASP A 209 -27.13 7.66 6.02
CA ASP A 209 -27.51 8.76 5.15
C ASP A 209 -27.05 8.39 3.74
N LYS A 210 -28.03 8.08 2.89
CA LYS A 210 -27.76 7.63 1.53
C LYS A 210 -26.86 8.63 0.82
N GLY A 211 -25.84 8.08 0.14
CA GLY A 211 -24.94 8.87 -0.68
C GLY A 211 -23.63 9.28 -0.01
N TYR A 212 -23.32 8.83 1.21
CA TYR A 212 -21.99 8.99 1.80
C TYR A 212 -21.25 7.65 1.93
N ALA A 213 -20.00 7.62 1.48
CA ALA A 213 -19.14 6.46 1.62
C ALA A 213 -17.67 6.85 1.75
N LEU A 214 -16.89 5.99 2.40
CA LEU A 214 -15.43 5.99 2.39
C LEU A 214 -14.96 4.69 1.75
N TRP A 215 -14.11 4.79 0.73
CA TRP A 215 -13.49 3.66 0.05
C TRP A 215 -11.97 3.73 0.27
N LEU A 216 -11.35 2.60 0.60
CA LEU A 216 -9.93 2.35 0.34
C LEU A 216 -9.80 1.36 -0.81
N SER A 217 -9.15 1.74 -1.91
CA SER A 217 -8.88 0.84 -3.03
C SER A 217 -7.76 -0.16 -2.70
N ASP A 218 -7.63 -1.19 -3.54
CA ASP A 218 -6.50 -2.12 -3.59
C ASP A 218 -5.15 -1.39 -3.73
N HIS A 219 -5.11 -0.34 -4.57
CA HIS A 219 -3.97 0.56 -4.74
C HIS A 219 -3.78 1.57 -3.59
N LYS A 220 -4.55 1.43 -2.51
CA LYS A 220 -4.47 2.22 -1.27
C LYS A 220 -4.80 3.71 -1.45
N ILE A 221 -5.65 4.00 -2.42
CA ILE A 221 -6.23 5.32 -2.63
C ILE A 221 -7.47 5.47 -1.76
N VAL A 222 -7.56 6.60 -1.07
CA VAL A 222 -8.63 6.88 -0.12
C VAL A 222 -9.64 7.83 -0.75
N THR A 223 -10.87 7.37 -0.95
CA THR A 223 -11.91 8.15 -1.62
C THR A 223 -13.14 8.32 -0.74
N LEU A 224 -13.48 9.57 -0.44
CA LEU A 224 -14.72 9.95 0.21
C LEU A 224 -15.75 10.37 -0.84
N PHE A 225 -16.90 9.69 -0.85
CA PHE A 225 -18.04 10.04 -1.70
C PHE A 225 -19.11 10.76 -0.90
N CYS A 226 -19.74 11.74 -1.52
CA CYS A 226 -20.96 12.38 -1.05
C CYS A 226 -21.91 12.68 -2.24
N ALA A 227 -23.20 12.48 -2.06
CA ALA A 227 -24.21 12.81 -3.07
C ALA A 227 -24.55 14.31 -3.12
N THR A 228 -24.29 15.06 -2.05
CA THR A 228 -24.76 16.44 -1.90
C THR A 228 -23.62 17.46 -1.99
N ALA A 229 -23.95 18.67 -2.46
CA ALA A 229 -23.02 19.80 -2.46
C ALA A 229 -22.71 20.32 -1.04
N SER A 230 -23.58 20.07 -0.06
CA SER A 230 -23.30 20.35 1.35
C SER A 230 -22.32 19.35 1.94
N GLY A 231 -22.44 18.06 1.60
CA GLY A 231 -21.52 17.01 2.05
C GLY A 231 -20.07 17.30 1.66
N ILE A 232 -19.83 17.70 0.40
CA ILE A 232 -18.47 18.02 -0.06
C ILE A 232 -17.88 19.24 0.66
N LYS A 233 -18.72 20.20 1.08
CA LYS A 233 -18.31 21.38 1.85
C LYS A 233 -17.87 21.02 3.27
N VAL A 234 -18.29 19.87 3.81
CA VAL A 234 -17.84 19.35 5.10
C VAL A 234 -16.56 18.52 4.95
N MET A 235 -16.51 17.65 3.94
CA MET A 235 -15.38 16.74 3.74
C MET A 235 -14.07 17.45 3.36
N ARG A 236 -14.14 18.47 2.48
CA ARG A 236 -12.94 19.17 2.00
C ARG A 236 -12.17 19.88 3.12
N PRO A 237 -12.80 20.67 4.02
CA PRO A 237 -12.11 21.24 5.18
C PRO A 237 -11.49 20.17 6.08
N HIS A 238 -12.16 19.03 6.28
CA HIS A 238 -11.65 17.95 7.12
C HIS A 238 -10.36 17.34 6.55
N VAL A 239 -10.34 17.04 5.24
CA VAL A 239 -9.14 16.54 4.54
C VAL A 239 -8.01 17.59 4.55
N LYS A 240 -8.33 18.88 4.38
CA LYS A 240 -7.35 19.95 4.53
C LYS A 240 -6.78 20.03 5.95
N HIS A 241 -7.60 19.84 6.98
CA HIS A 241 -7.17 19.83 8.38
C HIS A 241 -6.25 18.64 8.71
N LEU A 242 -6.38 17.54 7.96
CA LEU A 242 -5.43 16.41 8.01
C LEU A 242 -4.09 16.73 7.32
N GLY A 243 -3.87 17.94 6.80
CA GLY A 243 -2.61 18.39 6.23
C GLY A 243 -2.42 18.08 4.75
N PHE A 244 -3.44 17.57 4.06
CA PHE A 244 -3.37 17.32 2.62
C PHE A 244 -3.45 18.63 1.82
N SER A 245 -2.53 18.78 0.86
CA SER A 245 -2.57 19.88 -0.10
C SER A 245 -3.46 19.52 -1.29
N ARG A 246 -4.28 20.47 -1.75
CA ARG A 246 -5.13 20.26 -2.93
C ARG A 246 -4.27 20.27 -4.19
N ARG A 247 -4.51 19.31 -5.09
CA ARG A 247 -3.93 19.28 -6.44
C ARG A 247 -5.04 19.23 -7.50
N ARG A 248 -4.66 19.53 -8.75
CA ARG A 248 -5.54 19.35 -9.93
C ARG A 248 -5.53 17.90 -10.41
N HIS A 249 -4.37 17.26 -10.34
CA HIS A 249 -4.14 15.86 -10.64
C HIS A 249 -3.47 15.24 -9.42
N LEU A 250 -3.93 14.04 -9.04
CA LEU A 250 -3.19 13.21 -8.10
C LEU A 250 -2.21 12.37 -8.90
N ARG A 251 -1.03 12.15 -8.34
CA ARG A 251 -0.10 11.15 -8.83
C ARG A 251 -0.19 9.99 -7.86
N SER A 252 -0.46 8.80 -8.38
CA SER A 252 -0.65 7.60 -7.59
C SER A 252 0.10 6.43 -8.21
N ILE A 253 0.39 5.40 -7.40
CA ILE A 253 1.01 4.18 -7.92
C ILE A 253 0.16 3.49 -8.98
N ALA A 254 -1.16 3.66 -8.93
CA ALA A 254 -2.10 3.06 -9.89
C ALA A 254 -2.01 3.68 -11.29
N GLU A 255 -1.70 4.97 -11.38
CA GLU A 255 -1.72 5.72 -12.65
C GLU A 255 -0.32 5.93 -13.23
N GLU A 256 0.71 5.91 -12.40
CA GLU A 256 2.04 6.41 -12.77
C GLU A 256 3.08 5.30 -12.92
N CYS A 257 2.82 4.12 -12.35
CA CYS A 257 3.80 3.05 -12.24
C CYS A 257 3.20 1.68 -12.49
N ASP A 258 3.93 0.82 -13.20
CA ASP A 258 3.75 -0.60 -13.04
C ASP A 258 4.06 -0.98 -11.58
N HIS A 259 3.27 -1.89 -11.04
CA HIS A 259 3.31 -2.20 -9.63
C HIS A 259 2.81 -3.62 -9.36
N PHE A 260 3.15 -4.11 -8.17
CA PHE A 260 2.76 -5.41 -7.69
C PHE A 260 1.90 -5.28 -6.45
N HIS A 261 0.84 -6.08 -6.43
CA HIS A 261 0.06 -6.34 -5.22
C HIS A 261 0.72 -7.45 -4.43
N TYR A 262 0.76 -7.32 -3.10
CA TYR A 262 1.27 -8.36 -2.22
C TYR A 262 0.53 -8.39 -0.88
N ARG A 263 0.76 -9.44 -0.11
CA ARG A 263 0.35 -9.53 1.28
C ARG A 263 1.54 -9.98 2.12
N LEU A 264 1.60 -9.55 3.37
CA LEU A 264 2.65 -10.04 4.27
C LEU A 264 2.38 -11.50 4.68
N PRO A 265 3.42 -12.35 4.91
CA PRO A 265 3.23 -13.78 5.19
C PRO A 265 2.35 -14.09 6.41
N ARG A 266 2.31 -13.17 7.37
CA ARG A 266 1.50 -13.28 8.59
C ARG A 266 0.05 -12.81 8.41
N SER A 267 -0.29 -12.23 7.26
CA SER A 267 -1.65 -11.86 6.89
C SER A 267 -2.47 -13.12 6.62
N LEU A 268 -3.76 -13.09 6.98
CA LEU A 268 -4.68 -14.19 6.72
C LEU A 268 -4.73 -14.56 5.23
N SER A 269 -4.94 -15.84 4.93
CA SER A 269 -5.31 -16.28 3.59
C SER A 269 -6.74 -15.85 3.26
N ARG A 270 -7.10 -15.89 1.96
CA ARG A 270 -8.46 -15.65 1.47
C ARG A 270 -9.51 -16.38 2.32
N ASP A 271 -9.40 -17.70 2.41
CA ASP A 271 -10.37 -18.55 3.12
C ASP A 271 -10.48 -18.23 4.62
N ARG A 272 -9.38 -17.80 5.24
CA ARG A 272 -9.40 -17.47 6.68
C ARG A 272 -9.99 -16.09 6.93
N LEU A 273 -9.87 -15.19 5.97
CA LEU A 273 -10.43 -13.84 6.08
C LEU A 273 -11.95 -13.85 5.87
N THR A 274 -12.45 -14.70 4.97
CA THR A 274 -13.89 -14.83 4.68
C THR A 274 -14.67 -15.60 5.76
N ASN A 275 -13.99 -16.47 6.51
CA ASN A 275 -14.58 -17.25 7.61
C ASN A 275 -14.46 -16.60 9.01
N LYS A 276 -14.18 -15.29 9.08
CA LYS A 276 -13.95 -14.54 10.32
C LYS A 276 -15.13 -13.64 10.69
#